data_AF-A0A7S2R164-F1
#
_entry.id   AF-A0A7S2R164-F1
#
_cell.length_a   1.000
_cell.length_b   1.000
_cell.length_c   1.000
_cell.angle_alpha   90.00
_cell.angle_beta   90.00
_cell.angle_gamma   90.00
#
_symmetry.space_group_name_H-M   'P 1'
#
loop_
_entity.id
_entity.type
_entity.pdbx_description
1 polymer ?
#
loop_
_entity_poly.entity_id
_entity_poly.type
_entity_poly.pdbx_seq_one_letter_code
_entity_poly.pdbx_strand_id
1 'polypeptide(L)'
;FGRTFFLKNELSTVMMKGVYGATTSYSFRNPPNFMNLVPTETTVRDAQYETEAILDDYFYHENTAPFLAIRLIQRFGISNPSPRYVREVANAFRVGLYVSGGQTFGGGIYGDLAATTASIVLDREARSDVLGIDPFYGSLREPLIKITALMRNLEFIPKITSPNIELKNMEIAIGQMAH
;
A
#
# COMPACT_ATOMS: atom_id res chain seq x y z
N PHE A 1 -0.78 -10.87 -16.31
CA PHE A 1 -1.52 -9.92 -15.46
C PHE A 1 -1.23 -8.51 -15.95
N GLY A 2 -2.11 -7.54 -15.74
CA GLY A 2 -2.03 -6.22 -16.36
C GLY A 2 -2.79 -6.04 -17.66
N ARG A 3 -3.03 -4.77 -18.03
CA ARG A 3 -3.55 -4.39 -19.35
C ARG A 3 -2.77 -5.16 -20.42
N THR A 4 -3.48 -5.80 -21.35
CA THR A 4 -2.84 -6.55 -22.42
C THR A 4 -2.26 -5.58 -23.43
N PHE A 5 -0.94 -5.39 -23.40
CA PHE A 5 -0.20 -4.68 -24.42
C PHE A 5 0.33 -5.68 -25.46
N PHE A 6 -0.02 -5.46 -26.73
CA PHE A 6 0.55 -6.21 -27.85
C PHE A 6 1.81 -5.48 -28.33
N LEU A 7 2.93 -5.75 -27.67
CA LEU A 7 4.25 -5.34 -28.17
C LEU A 7 4.71 -6.31 -29.27
N LYS A 8 5.63 -5.88 -30.14
CA LYS A 8 6.08 -6.66 -31.31
C LYS A 8 6.49 -8.08 -30.88
N ASN A 9 5.74 -9.05 -31.39
CA ASN A 9 5.85 -10.50 -31.25
C ASN A 9 7.22 -11.06 -30.82
N GLU A 10 7.37 -11.34 -29.53
CA GLU A 10 8.09 -12.51 -29.02
C GLU A 10 7.33 -13.01 -27.79
N LEU A 11 7.24 -14.33 -27.63
CA LEU A 11 6.53 -14.97 -26.52
C LEU A 11 7.01 -14.40 -25.17
N SER A 12 6.20 -13.52 -24.57
CA SER A 12 6.52 -12.80 -23.32
C SER A 12 6.55 -13.72 -22.08
N THR A 13 6.22 -15.01 -22.20
CA THR A 13 6.20 -15.93 -21.07
C THR A 13 7.43 -16.84 -21.08
N VAL A 14 8.36 -16.62 -20.15
CA VAL A 14 9.53 -17.49 -19.95
C VAL A 14 9.09 -18.70 -19.13
N MET A 15 9.25 -19.90 -19.69
CA MET A 15 8.92 -21.16 -19.01
C MET A 15 10.17 -21.69 -18.31
N MET A 16 10.12 -21.79 -16.98
CA MET A 16 11.12 -22.52 -16.19
C MET A 16 10.67 -23.97 -16.04
N LYS A 17 11.45 -24.88 -16.64
CA LYS A 17 11.31 -26.32 -16.41
C LYS A 17 11.77 -26.64 -14.99
N GLY A 18 10.92 -27.28 -14.18
CA GLY A 18 11.29 -27.72 -12.83
C GLY A 18 12.50 -28.67 -12.83
N VAL A 19 13.32 -28.59 -11.79
CA VAL A 19 14.40 -29.54 -11.53
C VAL A 19 13.75 -30.86 -11.04
N TYR A 20 14.20 -32.00 -11.57
CA TYR A 20 13.69 -33.38 -11.31
C TYR A 20 12.38 -33.81 -11.97
N GLY A 21 12.13 -33.47 -13.24
CA GLY A 21 11.09 -34.16 -14.02
C GLY A 21 9.64 -33.96 -13.54
N ALA A 22 9.40 -33.00 -12.64
CA ALA A 22 8.08 -32.60 -12.21
C ALA A 22 7.38 -31.75 -13.28
N THR A 23 6.11 -32.05 -13.54
CA THR A 23 5.21 -31.39 -14.52
C THR A 23 4.80 -29.96 -14.13
N THR A 24 5.46 -29.33 -13.16
CA THR A 24 5.18 -27.94 -12.79
C THR A 24 6.08 -27.01 -13.60
N SER A 25 5.56 -26.53 -14.71
CA SER A 25 6.20 -25.43 -15.46
C SER A 25 5.89 -24.13 -14.73
N TYR A 26 6.89 -23.51 -14.13
CA TYR A 26 6.75 -22.13 -13.67
C TYR A 26 6.89 -21.21 -14.87
N SER A 27 6.16 -20.11 -14.88
CA SER A 27 6.27 -19.16 -15.95
C SER A 27 6.14 -17.75 -15.43
N PHE A 28 7.02 -16.87 -15.89
CA PHE A 28 6.95 -15.45 -15.58
C PHE A 28 6.90 -14.64 -16.86
N ARG A 29 6.30 -13.46 -16.77
CA ARG A 29 6.23 -12.51 -17.87
C ARG A 29 7.57 -11.78 -17.97
N ASN A 30 8.14 -11.74 -19.15
CA ASN A 30 9.26 -10.86 -19.46
C ASN A 30 8.77 -9.41 -19.33
N PRO A 31 9.45 -8.56 -18.55
CA PRO A 31 9.09 -7.15 -18.47
C PRO A 31 9.19 -6.50 -19.86
N PRO A 32 8.36 -5.49 -20.13
CA PRO A 32 8.43 -4.76 -21.39
C PRO A 32 9.77 -4.01 -21.47
N ASN A 33 10.43 -4.09 -22.63
CA ASN A 33 11.67 -3.37 -22.91
C ASN A 33 11.48 -2.56 -24.21
N PHE A 34 11.71 -1.26 -24.14
CA PHE A 34 11.64 -0.35 -25.29
C PHE A 34 13.01 0.22 -25.67
N MET A 35 14.03 -0.01 -24.84
CA MET A 35 15.37 0.51 -25.03
C MET A 35 16.15 -0.36 -26.01
N ASN A 36 16.79 0.29 -26.98
CA ASN A 36 17.67 -0.43 -27.89
C ASN A 36 18.93 -0.89 -27.15
N LEU A 37 19.28 -2.18 -27.27
CA LEU A 37 20.51 -2.74 -26.69
C LEU A 37 21.77 -2.24 -27.41
N VAL A 38 21.62 -1.58 -28.57
CA VAL A 38 22.71 -0.95 -29.31
C VAL A 38 22.77 0.55 -28.97
N PRO A 39 23.93 1.10 -28.57
CA PRO A 39 24.02 2.42 -27.91
C PRO A 39 23.74 3.65 -28.78
N THR A 40 23.52 3.48 -30.07
CA THR A 40 23.60 4.60 -31.03
C THR A 40 22.36 5.50 -31.04
N GLU A 41 21.22 5.07 -30.49
CA GLU A 41 19.96 5.83 -30.57
C GLU A 41 19.10 5.61 -29.31
N THR A 42 19.58 6.03 -28.13
CA THR A 42 18.71 6.12 -26.95
C THR A 42 17.87 7.39 -27.03
N THR A 43 16.63 7.25 -27.51
CA THR A 43 15.72 8.41 -27.60
C THR A 43 15.01 8.66 -26.27
N VAL A 44 14.78 9.93 -25.92
CA VAL A 44 14.03 10.32 -24.69
C VAL A 44 12.63 9.68 -24.65
N ARG A 45 12.03 9.47 -25.83
CA ARG A 45 10.73 8.84 -26.01
C ARG A 45 10.73 7.39 -25.53
N ASP A 46 11.76 6.61 -25.86
CA ASP A 46 11.84 5.20 -25.50
C ASP A 46 12.00 5.03 -23.97
N ALA A 47 12.79 5.89 -23.34
CA ALA A 47 12.90 5.94 -21.88
C ALA A 47 11.54 6.21 -21.21
N GLN A 48 10.76 7.15 -21.75
CA GLN A 48 9.43 7.46 -21.22
C GLN A 48 8.48 6.27 -21.34
N TYR A 49 8.44 5.60 -22.49
CA TYR A 49 7.59 4.41 -22.66
C TYR A 49 8.01 3.25 -21.77
N GLU A 50 9.31 3.05 -21.56
CA GLU A 50 9.81 2.04 -20.64
C GLU A 50 9.37 2.32 -19.21
N THR A 51 9.51 3.56 -18.74
CA THR A 51 9.04 3.93 -17.39
C THR A 51 7.53 3.75 -17.23
N GLU A 52 6.73 4.18 -18.20
CA GLU A 52 5.27 4.06 -18.14
C GLU A 52 4.83 2.58 -18.13
N ALA A 53 5.43 1.76 -18.97
CA ALA A 53 5.08 0.34 -19.06
C ALA A 53 5.47 -0.45 -17.80
N ILE A 54 6.59 -0.11 -17.17
CA ILE A 54 6.99 -0.69 -15.87
C ILE A 54 6.01 -0.26 -14.77
N LEU A 55 5.63 1.01 -14.74
CA LEU A 55 4.65 1.52 -13.78
C LEU A 55 3.29 0.84 -13.94
N ASP A 56 2.83 0.65 -15.17
CA ASP A 56 1.61 -0.09 -15.48
C ASP A 56 1.71 -1.56 -15.00
N ASP A 57 2.83 -2.23 -15.24
CA ASP A 57 3.02 -3.62 -14.80
C ASP A 57 2.91 -3.74 -13.27
N TYR A 58 3.57 -2.85 -12.53
CA TYR A 58 3.46 -2.81 -11.08
C TYR A 58 2.07 -2.44 -10.60
N PHE A 59 1.40 -1.47 -11.23
CA PHE A 59 0.09 -1.03 -10.79
C PHE A 59 -0.99 -2.11 -10.94
N TYR A 60 -0.96 -2.84 -12.05
CA TYR A 60 -1.92 -3.92 -12.32
C TYR A 60 -1.45 -5.30 -11.86
N HIS A 61 -0.34 -5.37 -11.12
CA HIS A 61 0.12 -6.61 -10.52
C HIS A 61 -0.90 -7.11 -9.46
N GLU A 62 -1.11 -8.43 -9.38
CA GLU A 62 -2.14 -9.00 -8.51
C GLU A 62 -1.92 -8.70 -7.02
N ASN A 63 -0.64 -8.63 -6.63
CA ASN A 63 -0.23 -8.32 -5.26
C ASN A 63 -0.44 -6.84 -4.89
N THR A 64 -0.64 -5.94 -5.84
CA THR A 64 -0.70 -4.49 -5.57
C THR A 64 -1.94 -4.12 -4.76
N ALA A 65 -3.11 -4.67 -5.13
CA ALA A 65 -4.35 -4.45 -4.39
C ALA A 65 -4.29 -4.93 -2.92
N PRO A 66 -3.93 -6.19 -2.61
CA PRO A 66 -3.84 -6.64 -1.21
C PRO A 66 -2.70 -5.95 -0.44
N PHE A 67 -1.57 -5.65 -1.09
CA PHE A 67 -0.48 -4.92 -0.44
C PHE A 67 -0.91 -3.50 -0.02
N LEU A 68 -1.55 -2.76 -0.93
CA LEU A 68 -2.06 -1.42 -0.64
C LEU A 68 -3.19 -1.47 0.39
N ALA A 69 -4.11 -2.44 0.31
CA ALA A 69 -5.19 -2.59 1.27
C ALA A 69 -4.68 -2.67 2.70
N ILE A 70 -3.71 -3.55 2.98
CA ILE A 70 -3.12 -3.71 4.32
C ILE A 70 -2.50 -2.38 4.80
N ARG A 71 -1.71 -1.71 3.96
CA ARG A 71 -1.02 -0.47 4.33
C ARG A 71 -1.99 0.68 4.58
N LEU A 72 -3.04 0.79 3.78
CA LEU A 72 -4.07 1.80 3.97
C LEU A 72 -4.83 1.54 5.26
N ILE A 73 -5.31 0.32 5.49
CA ILE A 73 -6.03 -0.05 6.72
C ILE A 73 -5.20 0.28 7.98
N GLN A 74 -3.90 -0.02 7.96
CA GLN A 74 -2.99 0.31 9.06
C GLN A 74 -2.87 1.82 9.30
N ARG A 75 -2.86 2.65 8.25
CA ARG A 75 -2.89 4.12 8.38
C ARG A 75 -4.20 4.64 8.95
N PHE A 76 -5.29 3.91 8.78
CA PHE A 76 -6.58 4.20 9.40
C PHE A 76 -6.70 3.67 10.84
N GLY A 77 -5.62 3.10 11.40
CA GLY A 77 -5.51 2.79 12.83
C GLY A 77 -5.82 1.35 13.21
N ILE A 78 -5.97 0.44 12.24
CA ILE A 78 -6.21 -0.99 12.50
C ILE A 78 -4.92 -1.76 12.24
N SER A 79 -4.22 -2.15 13.30
CA SER A 79 -2.90 -2.78 13.20
C SER A 79 -2.95 -4.23 12.72
N ASN A 80 -4.01 -4.96 13.09
CA ASN A 80 -4.21 -6.37 12.76
C ASN A 80 -5.55 -6.58 12.04
N PRO A 81 -5.65 -6.21 10.75
CA PRO A 81 -6.88 -6.39 9.99
C PRO A 81 -7.16 -7.87 9.72
N SER A 82 -8.43 -8.27 9.74
CA SER A 82 -8.76 -9.65 9.40
C SER A 82 -8.51 -9.95 7.91
N PRO A 83 -8.24 -11.22 7.53
CA PRO A 83 -8.10 -11.60 6.13
C PRO A 83 -9.34 -11.29 5.27
N ARG A 84 -10.53 -11.27 5.88
CA ARG A 84 -11.76 -10.85 5.21
C ARG A 84 -11.71 -9.36 4.87
N TYR A 85 -11.34 -8.53 5.84
CA TYR A 85 -11.33 -7.09 5.64
C TYR A 85 -10.32 -6.67 4.57
N VAL A 86 -9.12 -7.26 4.58
CA VAL A 86 -8.12 -7.05 3.51
C VAL A 86 -8.69 -7.43 2.14
N ARG A 87 -9.44 -8.53 2.06
CA ARG A 87 -10.08 -8.98 0.81
C ARG A 87 -11.13 -8.00 0.31
N GLU A 88 -12.01 -7.50 1.17
CA GLU A 88 -13.04 -6.53 0.79
C GLU A 88 -12.43 -5.24 0.24
N VAL A 89 -11.42 -4.71 0.93
CA VAL A 89 -10.72 -3.48 0.51
C VAL A 89 -9.95 -3.70 -0.79
N ALA A 90 -9.27 -4.85 -0.93
CA ALA A 90 -8.59 -5.20 -2.18
C ALA A 90 -9.58 -5.35 -3.35
N ASN A 91 -10.76 -5.93 -3.11
CA ASN A 91 -11.81 -6.04 -4.12
C ASN A 91 -12.36 -4.65 -4.52
N ALA A 92 -12.62 -3.78 -3.55
CA ALA A 92 -13.06 -2.41 -3.81
C ALA A 92 -12.03 -1.63 -4.63
N PHE A 93 -10.72 -1.81 -4.36
CA PHE A 93 -9.65 -1.23 -5.16
C PHE A 93 -9.63 -1.78 -6.60
N ARG A 94 -9.79 -3.11 -6.78
CA ARG A 94 -9.75 -3.73 -8.12
C ARG A 94 -10.96 -3.36 -8.98
N VAL A 95 -12.16 -3.38 -8.39
CA VAL A 95 -13.41 -3.06 -9.10
C VAL A 95 -13.58 -1.55 -9.26
N GLY A 96 -13.05 -0.77 -8.32
CA GLY A 96 -13.23 0.67 -8.27
C GLY A 96 -14.64 1.10 -7.86
N LEU A 97 -15.40 0.19 -7.22
CA LEU A 97 -16.75 0.45 -6.73
C LEU A 97 -16.89 -0.16 -5.33
N TYR A 98 -17.59 0.57 -4.47
CA TYR A 98 -18.01 0.08 -3.16
C TYR A 98 -19.44 0.54 -2.87
N VAL A 99 -20.29 -0.37 -2.41
CA VAL A 99 -21.70 -0.09 -2.13
C VAL A 99 -21.98 -0.32 -0.66
N SER A 100 -22.51 0.71 0.01
CA SER A 100 -22.93 0.62 1.41
C SER A 100 -24.12 1.52 1.67
N GLY A 101 -25.16 0.99 2.34
CA GLY A 101 -26.36 1.77 2.70
C GLY A 101 -27.15 2.34 1.52
N GLY A 102 -27.07 1.73 0.33
CA GLY A 102 -27.73 2.23 -0.88
C GLY A 102 -26.96 3.32 -1.63
N GLN A 103 -25.79 3.73 -1.13
CA GLN A 103 -24.89 4.64 -1.81
C GLN A 103 -23.76 3.87 -2.49
N THR A 104 -23.41 4.28 -3.70
CA THR A 104 -22.26 3.75 -4.46
C THR A 104 -21.13 4.76 -4.44
N PHE A 105 -19.93 4.29 -4.11
CA PHE A 105 -18.71 5.08 -4.08
C PHE A 105 -17.75 4.58 -5.18
N GLY A 106 -17.10 5.52 -5.86
CA GLY A 106 -16.16 5.24 -6.94
C GLY A 106 -16.78 5.26 -8.34
N GLY A 107 -15.91 5.23 -9.36
CA GLY A 107 -16.22 5.34 -10.78
C GLY A 107 -16.06 4.05 -11.58
N GLY A 108 -15.81 2.89 -10.94
CA GLY A 108 -15.67 1.61 -11.67
C GLY A 108 -14.32 1.45 -12.38
N ILE A 109 -13.30 2.17 -11.92
CA ILE A 109 -11.96 2.15 -12.48
C ILE A 109 -11.02 1.45 -11.49
N TYR A 110 -10.19 0.55 -11.99
CA TYR A 110 -9.15 -0.09 -11.18
C TYR A 110 -8.28 0.96 -10.48
N GLY A 111 -8.15 0.83 -9.16
CA GLY A 111 -7.40 1.75 -8.31
C GLY A 111 -8.17 2.97 -7.84
N ASP A 112 -9.51 2.97 -7.91
CA ASP A 112 -10.31 4.06 -7.38
C ASP A 112 -10.17 4.19 -5.84
N LEU A 113 -9.55 5.30 -5.41
CA LEU A 113 -9.32 5.60 -4.01
C LEU A 113 -10.59 5.99 -3.25
N ALA A 114 -11.63 6.50 -3.93
CA ALA A 114 -12.90 6.82 -3.29
C ALA A 114 -13.61 5.53 -2.88
N ALA A 115 -13.69 4.54 -3.78
CA ALA A 115 -14.22 3.21 -3.45
C ALA A 115 -13.38 2.52 -2.35
N THR A 116 -12.05 2.58 -2.47
CA THR A 116 -11.14 1.95 -1.51
C THR A 116 -11.27 2.58 -0.12
N THR A 117 -11.22 3.90 -0.02
CA THR A 117 -11.37 4.61 1.27
C THR A 117 -12.75 4.39 1.89
N ALA A 118 -13.82 4.41 1.06
CA ALA A 118 -15.16 4.11 1.53
C ALA A 118 -15.25 2.68 2.10
N SER A 119 -14.64 1.70 1.42
CA SER A 119 -14.59 0.32 1.90
C SER A 119 -13.86 0.18 3.23
N ILE A 120 -12.83 0.99 3.48
CA ILE A 120 -12.10 0.99 4.75
C ILE A 120 -12.96 1.58 5.87
N VAL A 121 -13.46 2.81 5.68
CA VAL A 121 -14.16 3.55 6.74
C VAL A 121 -15.52 2.95 7.07
N LEU A 122 -16.21 2.37 6.08
CA LEU A 122 -17.56 1.83 6.24
C LEU A 122 -17.58 0.34 6.60
N ASP A 123 -16.43 -0.34 6.61
CA ASP A 123 -16.36 -1.73 7.02
C ASP A 123 -16.76 -1.89 8.50
N ARG A 124 -17.37 -3.04 8.79
CA ARG A 124 -17.82 -3.39 10.15
C ARG A 124 -16.68 -3.44 11.16
N GLU A 125 -15.47 -3.84 10.76
CA GLU A 125 -14.30 -3.84 11.65
C GLU A 125 -13.94 -2.40 12.02
N ALA A 126 -13.91 -1.48 11.05
CA ALA A 126 -13.62 -0.07 11.32
C ALA A 126 -14.66 0.62 12.21
N ARG A 127 -15.90 0.13 12.24
CA ARG A 127 -17.03 0.77 12.96
C ARG A 127 -17.46 0.05 14.24
N SER A 128 -17.05 -1.19 14.49
CA SER A 128 -17.54 -1.94 15.64
C SER A 128 -16.85 -1.53 16.93
N ASP A 129 -17.62 -1.03 17.90
CA ASP A 129 -17.16 -0.75 19.27
C ASP A 129 -16.83 -2.02 20.06
N VAL A 130 -17.38 -3.17 19.66
CA VAL A 130 -17.17 -4.48 20.31
C VAL A 130 -15.71 -4.93 20.24
N LEU A 131 -14.98 -4.53 19.20
CA LEU A 131 -13.54 -4.79 19.07
C LEU A 131 -12.69 -3.90 19.99
N GLY A 132 -13.23 -2.80 20.52
CA GLY A 132 -12.53 -1.97 21.52
C GLY A 132 -12.31 -2.65 22.89
N ILE A 133 -12.93 -3.82 23.10
CA ILE A 133 -12.75 -4.66 24.30
C ILE A 133 -11.51 -5.57 24.15
N ASP A 134 -11.05 -5.85 22.93
CA ASP A 134 -9.85 -6.64 22.69
C ASP A 134 -8.59 -5.76 22.91
N PRO A 135 -7.72 -6.09 23.88
CA PRO A 135 -6.49 -5.35 24.14
C PRO A 135 -5.53 -5.26 22.94
N PHE A 136 -5.68 -6.13 21.94
CA PHE A 136 -4.87 -6.15 20.72
C PHE A 136 -5.50 -5.39 19.55
N TYR A 137 -6.68 -4.80 19.73
CA TYR A 137 -7.37 -4.06 18.68
C TYR A 137 -6.94 -2.59 18.60
N GLY A 138 -6.92 -2.05 17.39
CA GLY A 138 -6.51 -0.67 17.12
C GLY A 138 -4.99 -0.50 16.96
N SER A 139 -4.50 0.71 17.20
CA SER A 139 -3.08 1.07 17.10
C SER A 139 -2.63 1.76 18.37
N LEU A 140 -1.58 1.24 19.00
CA LEU A 140 -0.97 1.90 20.15
C LEU A 140 -0.28 3.19 19.65
N ARG A 141 -0.69 4.33 20.19
CA ARG A 141 -0.02 5.60 19.88
C ARG A 141 1.36 5.59 20.54
N GLU A 142 2.39 5.80 19.72
CA GLU A 142 3.77 5.89 20.21
C GLU A 142 3.90 6.99 21.28
N PRO A 143 4.56 6.72 22.42
CA PRO A 143 4.72 7.67 23.51
C PRO A 143 5.32 9.02 23.09
N LEU A 144 6.29 9.04 22.17
CA LEU A 144 6.84 10.30 21.64
C LEU A 144 5.76 11.14 20.95
N ILE A 145 4.85 10.51 20.19
CA ILE A 145 3.72 11.19 19.53
C ILE A 145 2.70 11.70 20.55
N LYS A 146 2.59 11.08 21.74
CA LYS A 146 1.75 11.61 22.83
C LYS A 146 2.32 12.91 23.38
N ILE A 147 3.65 12.97 23.58
CA ILE A 147 4.34 14.15 24.11
C ILE A 147 4.30 15.31 23.12
N THR A 148 4.58 15.07 21.85
CA THR A 148 4.51 16.12 20.83
C THR A 148 3.10 16.67 20.67
N ALA A 149 2.07 15.81 20.77
CA ALA A 149 0.69 16.26 20.77
C ALA A 149 0.32 17.08 22.01
N LEU A 150 0.82 16.70 23.19
CA LEU A 150 0.65 17.48 24.41
C LEU A 150 1.32 18.85 24.29
N MET A 151 2.56 18.91 23.82
CA MET A 151 3.27 20.18 23.58
C MET A 151 2.52 21.08 22.61
N ARG A 152 1.98 20.50 21.52
CA ARG A 152 1.17 21.24 20.55
C ARG A 152 -0.13 21.75 21.14
N ASN A 153 -0.85 20.93 21.92
CA ASN A 153 -2.12 21.32 22.55
C ASN A 153 -1.93 22.38 23.65
N LEU A 154 -0.74 22.45 24.25
CA LEU A 154 -0.36 23.49 25.20
C LEU A 154 0.27 24.72 24.53
N GLU A 155 0.19 24.82 23.19
CA GLU A 155 0.75 25.93 22.42
C GLU A 155 2.22 26.21 22.74
N PHE A 156 3.02 25.14 22.88
CA PHE A 156 4.44 25.29 23.18
C PHE A 156 5.17 26.06 22.06
N ILE A 157 5.75 27.22 22.41
CA ILE A 157 6.56 28.04 21.51
C ILE A 157 8.04 27.88 21.90
N PRO A 158 8.92 27.38 21.01
CA PRO A 158 10.34 27.28 21.29
C PRO A 158 10.98 28.67 21.37
N LYS A 159 12.02 28.81 22.20
CA LYS A 159 12.79 30.05 22.30
C LYS A 159 13.70 30.22 21.07
N ILE A 160 13.81 31.43 20.54
CA ILE A 160 14.63 31.76 19.36
C ILE A 160 16.11 31.37 19.56
N THR A 161 16.61 31.44 20.79
CA THR A 161 18.01 31.09 21.16
C THR A 161 18.25 29.57 21.22
N SER A 162 17.19 28.76 21.30
CA SER A 162 17.29 27.30 21.37
C SER A 162 16.06 26.68 20.68
N PRO A 163 16.08 26.62 19.33
CA PRO A 163 14.93 26.13 18.56
C PRO A 163 14.70 24.62 18.70
N ASN A 164 15.73 23.88 19.12
CA ASN A 164 15.66 22.43 19.28
C ASN A 164 15.14 22.08 20.67
N ILE A 165 14.14 21.20 20.72
CA ILE A 165 13.60 20.66 21.97
C ILE A 165 14.42 19.41 22.32
N GLU A 166 15.20 19.50 23.40
CA GLU A 166 15.87 18.33 23.98
C GLU A 166 14.95 17.68 25.01
N LEU A 167 14.51 16.46 24.71
CA LEU A 167 13.79 15.62 25.67
C LEU A 167 14.79 14.66 26.29
N LYS A 168 15.23 14.94 27.51
CA LYS A 168 16.26 14.15 28.21
C LYS A 168 15.65 12.92 28.89
N ASN A 169 16.38 11.79 28.86
CA ASN A 169 16.02 10.52 29.51
C ASN A 169 14.62 10.00 29.13
N MET A 170 14.20 10.22 27.89
CA MET A 170 12.87 9.83 27.45
C MET A 170 12.70 8.31 27.39
N GLU A 171 13.77 7.57 27.12
CA GLU A 171 13.78 6.11 27.18
C GLU A 171 13.26 5.55 28.51
N ILE A 172 13.57 6.20 29.63
CA ILE A 172 13.11 5.81 30.98
C ILE A 172 11.74 6.43 31.27
N ALA A 173 11.55 7.71 30.94
CA ALA A 173 10.34 8.45 31.31
C ALA A 173 9.07 7.97 30.59
N ILE A 174 9.20 7.45 29.36
CA ILE A 174 8.06 7.00 28.54
C ILE A 174 7.89 5.49 28.52
N GLY A 175 8.72 4.75 29.26
CA GLY A 175 8.66 3.29 29.35
C GLY A 175 8.93 2.57 28.02
N GLN A 176 9.69 3.18 27.11
CA GLN A 176 10.09 2.59 25.83
C GLN A 176 11.51 1.98 25.87
N MET A 177 11.97 1.50 27.04
CA MET A 177 13.16 0.66 27.04
C MET A 177 12.86 -0.61 26.24
N ALA A 178 13.51 -0.73 25.08
CA ALA A 178 13.68 -2.03 24.44
C ALA A 178 14.48 -2.89 25.43
N HIS A 179 13.90 -4.01 25.84
CA HIS A 179 14.61 -5.03 26.58
C HIS A 179 15.27 -6.03 25.64
#